data_AF-A0A6P1ADU9-F1
#
_entry.id   AF-A0A6P1ADU9-F1
#
_cell.length_a   1.000
_cell.length_b   1.000
_cell.length_c   1.000
_cell.angle_alpha   90.00
_cell.angle_beta   90.00
_cell.angle_gamma   90.00
#
_symmetry.space_group_name_H-M   'P 1'
#
loop_
_entity.id
_entity.type
_entity.pdbx_description
1 polymer ?
#
loop_
_entity_poly.entity_id
_entity_poly.type
_entity_poly.pdbx_seq_one_letter_code
_entity_poly.pdbx_strand_id
1 'polypeptide(L)'
;MLKSKWGKGAIRARRVGGAIALTLLSGVMVATNPNQQAYAEYASEKLVSQIQDATCQQRELPQFLQGVFDGAGDICRNAIASSGNVVSLPIQAIVNRTTTRQNFVILSVYTTELPNTKITSLGAFGNFITF
;
A
#
# COMPACT_ATOMS: atom_id res chain seq x y z
N MET A 1 13.59 41.16 -37.52
CA MET A 1 13.63 39.67 -37.52
C MET A 1 14.18 39.02 -36.23
N LEU A 2 14.85 39.75 -35.31
CA LEU A 2 15.51 39.15 -34.13
C LEU A 2 14.57 38.70 -32.99
N LYS A 3 13.42 39.36 -32.76
CA LYS A 3 12.43 38.97 -31.71
C LYS A 3 11.83 37.56 -31.92
N SER A 4 11.69 37.13 -33.17
CA SER A 4 11.14 35.82 -33.54
C SER A 4 12.07 34.65 -33.13
N LYS A 5 13.38 34.83 -33.26
CA LYS A 5 14.35 33.77 -32.89
C LYS A 5 14.45 33.58 -31.38
N TRP A 6 14.35 34.65 -30.59
CA TRP A 6 14.38 34.59 -29.13
C TRP A 6 13.13 33.88 -28.55
N GLY A 7 11.94 34.21 -29.05
CA GLY A 7 10.71 33.53 -28.64
C GLY A 7 10.71 32.02 -28.94
N LYS A 8 11.22 31.61 -30.10
CA LYS A 8 11.33 30.19 -30.48
C LYS A 8 12.35 29.42 -29.63
N GLY A 9 13.47 30.06 -29.27
CA GLY A 9 14.49 29.47 -28.38
C GLY A 9 13.95 29.22 -26.97
N ALA A 10 13.24 30.19 -26.39
CA ALA A 10 12.64 30.06 -25.06
C ALA A 10 11.53 28.98 -25.01
N ILE A 11 10.72 28.86 -26.06
CA ILE A 11 9.70 27.80 -26.18
C ILE A 11 10.35 26.42 -26.27
N ARG A 12 11.42 26.28 -27.06
CA ARG A 12 12.17 25.02 -27.18
C ARG A 12 12.82 24.62 -25.85
N ALA A 13 13.44 25.57 -25.14
CA ALA A 13 14.04 25.33 -23.83
C ALA A 13 13.00 24.88 -22.79
N ARG A 14 11.83 25.52 -22.74
CA ARG A 14 10.71 25.09 -21.85
C ARG A 14 10.22 23.68 -22.16
N ARG A 15 10.07 23.33 -23.44
CA ARG A 15 9.65 21.98 -23.85
C ARG A 15 10.68 20.92 -23.48
N VAL A 16 11.97 21.20 -23.71
CA VAL A 16 13.06 20.29 -23.33
C VAL A 16 13.15 20.13 -21.81
N GLY A 17 13.10 21.23 -21.06
CA GLY A 17 13.10 21.18 -19.60
C GLY A 17 11.91 20.40 -19.03
N GLY A 18 10.71 20.60 -19.58
CA GLY A 18 9.53 19.82 -19.21
C GLY A 18 9.66 18.33 -19.52
N ALA A 19 10.20 17.97 -20.69
CA ALA A 19 10.43 16.58 -21.05
C ALA A 19 11.45 15.90 -20.10
N ILE A 20 12.54 16.59 -19.74
CA ILE A 20 13.53 16.08 -18.79
C ILE A 20 12.88 15.84 -17.42
N ALA A 21 12.11 16.81 -16.91
CA ALA A 21 11.44 16.69 -15.62
C ALA A 21 10.46 15.50 -15.59
N LEU A 22 9.67 15.30 -16.65
CA LEU A 22 8.73 14.18 -16.74
C LEU A 22 9.45 12.82 -16.80
N THR A 23 10.56 12.73 -17.54
CA THR A 23 11.36 11.50 -17.61
C THR A 23 11.94 11.15 -16.25
N LEU A 24 12.51 12.13 -15.54
CA LEU A 24 13.05 11.92 -14.20
C LEU A 24 11.95 11.50 -13.21
N LEU A 25 10.81 12.19 -13.21
CA LEU A 25 9.68 11.86 -12.34
C LEU A 25 9.16 10.45 -12.59
N SER A 26 8.96 10.08 -13.87
CA SER A 26 8.50 8.75 -14.24
C SER A 26 9.52 7.68 -13.84
N GLY A 27 10.83 7.96 -14.01
CA GLY A 27 11.89 7.07 -13.57
C GLY A 27 11.85 6.79 -12.06
N VAL A 28 11.67 7.83 -11.24
CA VAL A 28 11.51 7.69 -9.79
C VAL A 28 10.27 6.87 -9.45
N MET A 29 9.13 7.16 -10.08
CA MET A 29 7.89 6.43 -9.86
C MET A 29 8.04 4.95 -10.18
N VAL A 30 8.66 4.60 -11.32
CA VAL A 30 8.93 3.21 -11.70
C VAL A 30 9.84 2.52 -10.70
N ALA A 31 10.93 3.17 -10.30
CA ALA A 31 11.90 2.60 -9.38
C ALA A 31 11.35 2.40 -7.96
N THR A 32 10.39 3.22 -7.54
CA THR A 32 9.81 3.20 -6.19
C THR A 32 8.40 2.59 -6.16
N ASN A 33 7.85 2.14 -7.28
CA ASN A 33 6.54 1.49 -7.32
C ASN A 33 6.59 0.21 -6.47
N PRO A 34 5.88 0.15 -5.32
CA PRO A 34 6.03 -0.95 -4.40
C PRO A 34 5.54 -2.25 -5.01
N ASN A 35 6.07 -3.38 -4.52
CA ASN A 35 5.71 -4.71 -5.00
C ASN A 35 4.64 -5.39 -4.11
N GLN A 36 4.21 -6.58 -4.51
CA GLN A 36 3.16 -7.33 -3.82
C GLN A 36 3.54 -7.76 -2.40
N GLN A 37 4.82 -8.06 -2.15
CA GLN A 37 5.29 -8.45 -0.82
C GLN A 37 5.24 -7.27 0.15
N ALA A 38 5.71 -6.10 -0.28
CA ALA A 38 5.62 -4.86 0.49
C ALA A 38 4.17 -4.49 0.79
N TYR A 39 3.26 -4.73 -0.15
CA TYR A 39 1.83 -4.53 0.10
C TYR A 39 1.29 -5.50 1.14
N ALA A 40 1.63 -6.78 1.04
CA ALA A 40 1.15 -7.78 1.98
C ALA A 40 1.62 -7.47 3.42
N GLU A 41 2.84 -6.98 3.59
CA GLU A 41 3.38 -6.49 4.86
C GLU A 41 2.56 -5.31 5.38
N TYR A 42 2.48 -4.21 4.62
CA TYR A 42 1.67 -3.03 4.96
C TYR A 42 0.23 -3.35 5.33
N ALA A 43 -0.44 -4.15 4.50
CA ALA A 43 -1.83 -4.51 4.71
C ALA A 43 -1.96 -5.38 5.96
N SER A 44 -1.09 -6.38 6.16
CA SER A 44 -1.14 -7.22 7.36
C SER A 44 -1.00 -6.42 8.66
N GLU A 45 -0.07 -5.45 8.71
CA GLU A 45 0.10 -4.56 9.87
C GLU A 45 -1.13 -3.67 10.10
N LYS A 46 -1.71 -3.11 9.02
CA LYS A 46 -2.94 -2.33 9.12
C LYS A 46 -4.12 -3.17 9.60
N LEU A 47 -4.24 -4.39 9.14
CA LEU A 47 -5.27 -5.31 9.61
C LEU A 47 -5.06 -5.64 11.09
N VAL A 48 -3.84 -6.03 11.51
CA VAL A 48 -3.51 -6.33 12.91
C VAL A 48 -3.86 -5.16 13.84
N SER A 49 -3.48 -3.93 13.46
CA SER A 49 -3.80 -2.74 14.25
C SER A 49 -5.32 -2.50 14.35
N GLN A 50 -6.08 -2.67 13.27
CA GLN A 50 -7.54 -2.56 13.30
C GLN A 50 -8.21 -3.63 14.17
N ILE A 51 -7.73 -4.87 14.11
CA ILE A 51 -8.23 -5.98 14.95
C ILE A 51 -7.91 -5.71 16.41
N GLN A 52 -6.69 -5.26 16.70
CA GLN A 52 -6.29 -4.91 18.06
C GLN A 52 -7.21 -3.83 18.62
N ASP A 53 -7.50 -2.79 17.84
CA ASP A 53 -8.42 -1.74 18.25
C ASP A 53 -9.85 -2.26 18.45
N ALA A 54 -10.35 -3.13 17.58
CA ALA A 54 -11.71 -3.69 17.64
C ALA A 54 -11.89 -4.68 18.82
N THR A 55 -10.98 -5.64 18.99
CA THR A 55 -11.04 -6.66 20.04
C THR A 55 -10.80 -6.06 21.43
N CYS A 56 -9.89 -5.08 21.56
CA CYS A 56 -9.72 -4.32 22.81
C CYS A 56 -10.96 -3.50 23.18
N GLN A 57 -11.86 -3.25 22.22
CA GLN A 57 -13.14 -2.56 22.41
C GLN A 57 -14.32 -3.55 22.50
N GLN A 58 -14.07 -4.85 22.75
CA GLN A 58 -15.08 -5.91 22.84
C GLN A 58 -15.90 -6.14 21.55
N ARG A 59 -15.33 -5.87 20.37
CA ARG A 59 -15.97 -6.21 19.09
C ARG A 59 -15.55 -7.60 18.61
N GLU A 60 -16.45 -8.26 17.87
CA GLU A 60 -16.23 -9.59 17.32
C GLU A 60 -15.07 -9.61 16.30
N LEU A 61 -14.28 -10.69 16.33
CA LEU A 61 -13.20 -10.95 15.38
C LEU A 61 -13.76 -11.31 13.99
N PRO A 62 -13.16 -10.82 12.90
CA PRO A 62 -13.52 -11.24 11.55
C PRO A 62 -13.36 -12.76 11.35
N GLN A 63 -14.24 -13.38 10.56
CA GLN A 63 -14.25 -14.84 10.34
C GLN A 63 -12.92 -15.41 9.83
N PHE A 64 -12.20 -14.67 8.95
CA PHE A 64 -10.90 -15.11 8.43
C PHE A 64 -9.79 -15.19 9.50
N LEU A 65 -10.08 -14.74 10.72
CA LEU A 65 -9.15 -14.62 11.83
C LEU A 65 -9.53 -15.44 13.06
N GLN A 66 -10.68 -16.12 13.04
CA GLN A 66 -11.17 -16.86 14.19
C GLN A 66 -10.12 -17.88 14.69
N GLY A 67 -9.43 -18.59 13.80
CA GLY A 67 -8.34 -19.50 14.18
C GLY A 67 -6.96 -18.86 14.41
N VAL A 68 -6.82 -17.55 14.19
CA VAL A 68 -5.54 -16.81 14.40
C VAL A 68 -5.47 -16.23 15.82
N PHE A 69 -6.62 -15.90 16.41
CA PHE A 69 -6.71 -15.16 17.69
C PHE A 69 -7.48 -15.88 18.80
N ASP A 70 -7.68 -17.19 18.68
CA ASP A 70 -8.31 -18.01 19.73
C ASP A 70 -7.60 -17.77 21.09
N GLY A 71 -8.28 -17.08 22.01
CA GLY A 71 -7.78 -16.78 23.37
C GLY A 71 -7.39 -15.32 23.66
N ALA A 72 -7.55 -14.38 22.73
CA ALA A 72 -7.10 -12.99 22.89
C ALA A 72 -8.01 -12.06 23.76
N GLY A 73 -9.11 -12.57 24.30
CA GLY A 73 -10.16 -11.78 24.96
C GLY A 73 -9.71 -10.96 26.18
N ASP A 74 -8.75 -11.46 26.98
CA ASP A 74 -8.42 -10.87 28.30
C ASP A 74 -7.02 -10.22 28.38
N ILE A 75 -6.16 -10.37 27.37
CA ILE A 75 -4.72 -9.99 27.42
C ILE A 75 -4.35 -9.02 26.29
N CYS A 76 -5.33 -8.25 25.82
CA CYS A 76 -5.36 -7.75 24.45
C CYS A 76 -4.29 -6.67 24.11
N ARG A 77 -3.84 -5.84 25.06
CA ARG A 77 -2.82 -4.80 24.78
C ARG A 77 -1.39 -5.33 24.78
N ASN A 78 -0.99 -6.11 25.79
CA ASN A 78 0.40 -6.56 25.90
C ASN A 78 0.67 -7.80 25.06
N ALA A 79 -0.27 -8.74 24.95
CA ALA A 79 0.00 -9.96 24.19
C ALA A 79 0.10 -9.69 22.68
N ILE A 80 -0.81 -8.90 22.10
CA ILE A 80 -0.81 -8.60 20.66
C ILE A 80 0.33 -7.64 20.30
N ALA A 81 0.62 -6.62 21.12
CA ALA A 81 1.74 -5.71 20.85
C ALA A 81 3.11 -6.41 20.96
N SER A 82 3.29 -7.31 21.93
CA SER A 82 4.54 -8.07 22.06
C SER A 82 4.68 -9.22 21.04
N SER A 83 3.57 -9.64 20.41
CA SER A 83 3.54 -10.72 19.40
C SER A 83 3.16 -10.25 17.99
N GLY A 84 3.12 -8.93 17.74
CA GLY A 84 2.61 -8.36 16.49
C GLY A 84 3.25 -8.96 15.24
N ASN A 85 4.54 -9.27 15.30
CA ASN A 85 5.29 -9.94 14.22
C ASN A 85 4.90 -11.41 14.02
N VAL A 86 4.48 -12.11 15.07
CA VAL A 86 4.05 -13.52 15.01
C VAL A 86 2.66 -13.62 14.40
N VAL A 87 1.78 -12.67 14.71
CA VAL A 87 0.40 -12.61 14.20
C VAL A 87 0.34 -12.04 12.77
N SER A 88 1.23 -11.12 12.41
CA SER A 88 1.28 -10.54 11.07
C SER A 88 1.69 -11.54 10.01
N LEU A 89 2.56 -12.52 10.32
CA LEU A 89 3.05 -13.52 9.35
C LEU A 89 1.93 -14.38 8.71
N PRO A 90 1.03 -15.03 9.49
CA PRO A 90 -0.14 -15.72 8.92
C PRO A 90 -1.06 -14.80 8.12
N ILE A 91 -1.29 -13.57 8.61
CA ILE A 91 -2.17 -12.60 7.94
C ILE A 91 -1.55 -12.13 6.63
N GLN A 92 -0.25 -11.89 6.59
CA GLN A 92 0.50 -11.54 5.39
C GLN A 92 0.36 -12.64 4.33
N ALA A 93 0.42 -13.91 4.71
CA ALA A 93 0.20 -15.02 3.78
C ALA A 93 -1.23 -15.04 3.21
N ILE A 94 -2.24 -14.76 4.04
CA ILE A 94 -3.64 -14.64 3.59
C ILE A 94 -3.78 -13.47 2.62
N VAL A 95 -3.34 -12.28 3.02
CA VAL A 95 -3.38 -11.07 2.18
C VAL A 95 -2.67 -11.34 0.85
N ASN A 96 -1.48 -11.92 0.87
CA ASN A 96 -0.73 -12.17 -0.36
C ASN A 96 -1.46 -13.12 -1.32
N ARG A 97 -2.18 -14.12 -0.80
CA ARG A 97 -2.95 -15.08 -1.60
C ARG A 97 -4.26 -14.50 -2.13
N THR A 98 -4.86 -13.59 -1.39
CA THR A 98 -6.15 -12.98 -1.77
C THR A 98 -6.00 -11.59 -2.39
N THR A 99 -4.77 -11.13 -2.62
CA THR A 99 -4.48 -9.87 -3.30
C THR A 99 -4.24 -10.07 -4.78
N THR A 100 -4.96 -9.31 -5.60
CA THR A 100 -4.63 -9.09 -7.00
C THR A 100 -3.91 -7.77 -7.17
N ARG A 101 -2.72 -7.80 -7.82
CA ARG A 101 -1.94 -6.61 -8.16
C ARG A 101 -2.13 -6.25 -9.64
N GLN A 102 -2.55 -5.02 -9.89
CA GLN A 102 -2.59 -4.40 -11.22
C GLN A 102 -1.46 -3.38 -11.34
N ASN A 103 -0.40 -3.71 -12.09
CA ASN A 103 0.78 -2.87 -12.24
C ASN A 103 0.68 -1.96 -13.47
N PHE A 104 0.69 -0.65 -13.27
CA PHE A 104 0.66 0.38 -14.31
C PHE A 104 2.03 1.04 -14.54
N VAL A 105 3.13 0.36 -14.20
CA VAL A 105 4.52 0.79 -14.35
C VAL A 105 4.90 1.88 -13.34
N ILE A 106 4.26 3.04 -13.37
CA ILE A 106 4.52 4.17 -12.45
C ILE A 106 3.80 4.05 -11.10
N LEU A 107 2.76 3.21 -11.03
CA LEU A 107 1.97 2.92 -9.85
C LEU A 107 1.39 1.51 -9.94
N SER A 108 0.82 1.02 -8.85
CA SER A 108 0.08 -0.24 -8.83
C SER A 108 -1.23 -0.08 -8.05
N VAL A 109 -2.27 -0.79 -8.46
CA VAL A 109 -3.49 -0.96 -7.66
C VAL A 109 -3.49 -2.36 -7.07
N TYR A 110 -3.79 -2.44 -5.78
CA TYR A 110 -3.89 -3.67 -5.02
C TYR A 110 -5.32 -3.88 -4.58
N THR A 111 -5.83 -5.07 -4.80
CA THR A 111 -7.20 -5.43 -4.43
C THR A 111 -7.15 -6.71 -3.64
N THR A 112 -7.44 -6.62 -2.33
CA THR A 112 -7.50 -7.76 -1.41
C THR A 112 -8.94 -8.18 -1.23
N GLU A 113 -9.26 -9.44 -1.55
CA GLU A 113 -10.59 -9.99 -1.36
C GLU A 113 -10.62 -10.86 -0.08
N LEU A 114 -11.35 -10.40 0.93
CA LEU A 114 -11.54 -11.13 2.18
C LEU A 114 -13.00 -11.60 2.29
N PRO A 115 -13.30 -12.57 3.17
CA PRO A 115 -14.69 -12.93 3.44
C PRO A 115 -15.49 -11.70 3.86
N ASN A 116 -16.51 -11.35 3.06
CA ASN A 116 -17.42 -10.20 3.24
C ASN A 116 -16.80 -8.80 3.16
N THR A 117 -15.55 -8.65 2.70
CA THR A 117 -14.94 -7.32 2.51
C THR A 117 -13.98 -7.30 1.35
N LYS A 118 -13.91 -6.18 0.66
CA LYS A 118 -12.96 -5.92 -0.41
C LYS A 118 -12.17 -4.66 -0.08
N ILE A 119 -10.85 -4.79 0.02
CA ILE A 119 -9.96 -3.68 0.36
C ILE A 119 -9.19 -3.29 -0.90
N THR A 120 -9.24 -2.01 -1.25
CA THR A 120 -8.48 -1.49 -2.39
C THR A 120 -7.40 -0.52 -1.89
N SER A 121 -6.21 -0.63 -2.46
CA SER A 121 -5.10 0.25 -2.11
C SER A 121 -4.35 0.69 -3.35
N LEU A 122 -3.95 1.96 -3.38
CA LEU A 122 -3.04 2.52 -4.37
C LEU A 122 -1.61 2.45 -3.85
N GLY A 123 -0.70 1.86 -4.61
CA GLY A 123 0.73 1.86 -4.37
C GLY A 123 1.44 2.82 -5.32
N ALA A 124 2.11 3.83 -4.78
CA ALA A 124 2.91 4.78 -5.54
C ALA A 124 4.01 5.40 -4.65
N PHE A 125 5.16 5.74 -5.24
CA PHE A 125 6.27 6.38 -4.52
C PHE A 125 6.70 5.65 -3.23
N GLY A 126 6.72 4.32 -3.25
CA GLY A 126 7.06 3.50 -2.08
C GLY A 126 6.03 3.52 -0.94
N ASN A 127 4.84 4.09 -1.17
CA ASN A 127 3.79 4.24 -0.17
C ASN A 127 2.49 3.57 -0.63
N PHE A 128 1.60 3.35 0.34
CA PHE A 128 0.27 2.78 0.12
C PHE A 128 -0.82 3.68 0.70
N ILE A 129 -1.93 3.82 -0.03
CA ILE A 129 -3.14 4.51 0.41
C ILE A 129 -4.32 3.57 0.22
N THR A 130 -5.01 3.23 1.31
CA THR A 130 -6.19 2.34 1.33
C THR A 130 -7.47 3.16 1.36
N PHE A 131 -8.51 2.72 0.65
CA PHE A 131 -9.82 3.37 0.56
C PHE A 131 -10.96 2.37 0.34
#